data_AF-A0A2N9FEX1-F1
#
_entry.id   AF-A0A2N9FEX1-F1
#
_cell.length_a   1.000
_cell.length_b   1.000
_cell.length_c   1.000
_cell.angle_alpha   90.00
_cell.angle_beta   90.00
_cell.angle_gamma   90.00
#
_symmetry.space_group_name_H-M   'P 1'
#
loop_
_entity.id
_entity.type
_entity.pdbx_description
1 polymer ?
#
loop_
_entity_poly.entity_id
_entity_poly.type
_entity_poly.pdbx_seq_one_letter_code
_entity_poly.pdbx_strand_id
1 'polypeptide(L)'
;MEEEKGAVVRNLIEMVNEIASISEYRCTVKKQYCNLARRLKLLIPMFEEIRDSKEVVVPEEMVKALKSFKEALESAKELLRFGSEGSKIYLVRAFP
;
A
#
# COMPACT_ATOMS: atom_id res chain seq x y z
N MET A 1 6.23 16.32 15.44
CA MET A 1 6.95 15.22 14.79
C MET A 1 6.27 13.86 15.07
N GLU A 2 5.89 13.55 16.31
CA GLU A 2 5.11 12.32 16.63
C GLU A 2 3.71 12.26 15.98
N GLU A 3 2.97 13.38 15.92
CA GLU A 3 1.65 13.41 15.25
C GLU A 3 1.75 13.17 13.73
N GLU A 4 2.79 13.69 13.07
CA GLU A 4 3.00 13.49 11.62
C GLU A 4 3.29 12.01 11.32
N LYS A 5 4.11 11.34 12.15
CA LYS A 5 4.34 9.90 12.07
C LYS A 5 3.04 9.11 12.26
N GLY A 6 2.28 9.42 13.31
CA GLY A 6 1.00 8.75 13.58
C GLY A 6 -0.01 8.93 12.44
N ALA A 7 0.01 10.06 11.75
CA ALA A 7 -0.82 10.31 10.57
C ALA A 7 -0.33 9.56 9.32
N VAL A 8 0.99 9.49 9.07
CA VAL A 8 1.57 8.72 7.96
C VAL A 8 1.27 7.23 8.10
N VAL A 9 1.43 6.69 9.32
CA VAL A 9 1.19 5.28 9.60
C VAL A 9 -0.30 4.93 9.49
N ARG A 10 -1.20 5.79 9.99
CA ARG A 10 -2.65 5.60 9.81
C ARG A 10 -3.06 5.60 8.34
N ASN A 11 -2.58 6.57 7.56
CA ASN A 11 -2.80 6.61 6.11
C ASN A 11 -2.30 5.34 5.40
N LEU A 12 -1.16 4.81 5.83
CA LEU A 12 -0.60 3.55 5.30
C LEU A 12 -1.52 2.36 5.55
N ILE A 13 -2.05 2.24 6.77
CA ILE A 13 -2.99 1.17 7.14
C ILE A 13 -4.31 1.31 6.36
N GLU A 14 -4.85 2.53 6.26
CA GLU A 14 -6.06 2.80 5.46
C GLU A 14 -5.85 2.44 3.99
N MET A 15 -4.73 2.85 3.40
CA MET A 15 -4.39 2.55 2.01
C MET A 15 -4.21 1.05 1.77
N VAL A 16 -3.60 0.31 2.69
CA VAL A 16 -3.52 -1.16 2.61
C VAL A 16 -4.91 -1.79 2.65
N ASN A 17 -5.81 -1.29 3.51
CA ASN A 17 -7.18 -1.79 3.60
C ASN A 17 -8.00 -1.46 2.37
N GLU A 18 -7.89 -0.25 1.83
CA GLU A 18 -8.50 0.13 0.55
C GLU A 18 -7.96 -0.71 -0.59
N ILE A 19 -6.64 -0.87 -0.68
CA ILE A 19 -6.03 -1.75 -1.66
C ILE A 19 -6.67 -3.11 -1.52
N ALA A 20 -6.71 -3.70 -0.31
CA ALA A 20 -7.25 -5.03 -0.02
C ALA A 20 -8.76 -5.21 -0.16
N SER A 21 -9.55 -4.13 -0.18
CA SER A 21 -11.01 -4.18 -0.36
C SER A 21 -11.41 -4.25 -1.83
N ILE A 22 -10.51 -3.88 -2.74
CA ILE A 22 -10.74 -4.08 -4.17
C ILE A 22 -10.82 -5.61 -4.42
N SER A 23 -11.96 -6.09 -4.91
CA SER A 23 -12.18 -7.52 -5.16
C SER A 23 -12.48 -7.85 -6.63
N GLU A 24 -12.69 -6.82 -7.45
CA GLU A 24 -13.11 -6.90 -8.85
C GLU A 24 -11.94 -6.96 -9.84
N TYR A 25 -10.91 -7.74 -9.51
CA TYR A 25 -9.78 -7.93 -10.43
C TYR A 25 -10.06 -9.00 -11.47
N ARG A 26 -9.64 -8.76 -12.71
CA ARG A 26 -9.56 -9.80 -13.74
C ARG A 26 -8.69 -10.96 -13.25
N CYS A 27 -9.10 -12.19 -13.55
CA CYS A 27 -8.47 -13.43 -13.06
C CYS A 27 -6.94 -13.49 -13.27
N THR A 28 -6.40 -12.84 -14.31
CA THR A 28 -4.96 -12.80 -14.61
C THR A 28 -4.13 -12.05 -13.58
N VAL A 29 -4.65 -10.96 -13.01
CA VAL A 29 -3.94 -10.16 -11.99
C VAL A 29 -4.45 -10.42 -10.58
N LYS A 30 -5.66 -10.99 -10.44
CA LYS A 30 -6.31 -11.31 -9.16
C LYS A 30 -5.42 -12.11 -8.22
N LYS A 31 -4.68 -13.12 -8.70
CA LYS A 31 -3.81 -13.96 -7.86
C LYS A 31 -2.61 -13.17 -7.30
N GLN A 32 -1.93 -12.39 -8.14
CA GLN A 32 -0.80 -11.57 -7.71
C GLN A 32 -1.23 -10.47 -6.76
N TYR A 33 -2.39 -9.88 -7.04
CA TYR A 33 -2.99 -8.89 -6.19
C TYR A 33 -3.45 -9.46 -4.83
N CYS A 34 -4.16 -10.60 -4.80
CA CYS A 34 -4.54 -11.22 -3.52
C CYS A 34 -3.30 -11.64 -2.71
N ASN A 35 -2.21 -12.04 -3.36
CA ASN A 35 -0.92 -12.25 -2.72
C ASN A 35 -0.35 -10.96 -2.12
N LEU A 36 -0.37 -9.85 -2.87
CA LEU A 36 0.10 -8.55 -2.42
C LEU A 36 -0.73 -8.05 -1.24
N ALA A 37 -2.06 -8.01 -1.36
CA ALA A 37 -2.97 -7.60 -0.29
C ALA A 37 -2.75 -8.41 1.00
N ARG A 38 -2.54 -9.73 0.88
CA ARG A 38 -2.24 -10.57 2.03
C ARG A 38 -0.89 -10.22 2.67
N ARG A 39 0.15 -9.99 1.87
CA ARG A 39 1.48 -9.56 2.36
C ARG A 39 1.41 -8.18 3.03
N LEU A 40 0.67 -7.24 2.45
CA LEU A 40 0.48 -5.91 3.01
C LEU A 40 -0.29 -5.96 4.34
N LYS A 41 -1.32 -6.81 4.46
CA LYS A 41 -2.01 -7.02 5.73
C LYS A 41 -1.10 -7.55 6.85
N LEU A 42 -0.07 -8.33 6.51
CA LEU A 42 0.93 -8.78 7.49
C LEU A 42 1.83 -7.65 7.99
N LEU A 43 1.90 -6.53 7.27
CA LEU A 43 2.65 -5.34 7.70
C LEU A 43 1.82 -4.43 8.63
N ILE A 44 0.50 -4.61 8.71
CA ILE A 44 -0.36 -3.82 9.60
C ILE A 44 0.09 -3.90 11.07
N PRO A 45 0.33 -5.09 11.66
CA PRO A 45 0.80 -5.20 13.04
C PRO A 45 2.11 -4.44 13.27
N MET A 46 3.05 -4.53 12.32
CA MET A 46 4.31 -3.79 12.37
C MET A 46 4.08 -2.27 12.33
N PHE A 47 3.14 -1.78 11.51
CA PHE A 47 2.76 -0.37 11.49
C PHE A 47 2.14 0.08 12.82
N GLU A 48 1.29 -0.74 13.44
CA GLU A 48 0.71 -0.43 14.75
C GLU A 48 1.78 -0.38 15.84
N GLU A 49 2.73 -1.33 15.85
CA GLU A 49 3.87 -1.28 16.77
C GLU A 49 4.72 -0.01 16.58
N ILE A 50 4.94 0.42 15.33
CA ILE A 50 5.65 1.67 15.04
C ILE A 50 4.86 2.87 15.54
N ARG A 51 3.52 2.89 15.38
CA ARG A 51 2.65 3.96 15.88
C ARG A 51 2.64 4.03 17.41
N ASP A 52 2.55 2.89 18.06
CA ASP A 52 2.39 2.76 19.51
C ASP A 52 3.76 2.78 20.25
N SER A 53 4.85 2.65 19.51
CA SER A 53 6.21 2.85 20.02
C SER A 53 6.36 4.27 20.57
N LYS A 54 6.64 4.34 21.87
CA LYS A 54 6.97 5.56 22.63
C LYS A 54 8.40 6.03 22.40
N GLU A 55 9.11 5.50 21.40
CA GLU A 55 10.43 6.01 21.06
C GLU A 55 10.33 7.45 20.57
N VAL A 56 10.82 8.35 21.42
CA VAL A 56 10.82 9.81 21.27
C VAL A 56 11.62 10.26 20.03
N VAL A 57 12.49 9.40 19.49
CA VAL A 57 13.36 9.73 18.35
C VAL A 57 13.27 8.61 17.31
N VAL A 58 12.35 8.80 16.36
CA VAL A 58 12.31 7.95 15.17
C VAL A 58 13.36 8.47 14.20
N PRO A 59 14.27 7.61 13.69
CA PRO A 59 15.27 8.03 12.73
C PRO A 59 14.60 8.69 11.52
N GLU A 60 15.14 9.82 11.07
CA GLU A 60 14.61 10.53 9.89
C GLU A 60 14.61 9.64 8.63
N GLU A 61 15.60 8.75 8.54
CA GLU A 61 15.67 7.68 7.53
C GLU A 61 14.45 6.74 7.56
N MET A 62 13.91 6.42 8.74
CA MET A 62 12.71 5.59 8.87
C MET A 62 11.46 6.33 8.39
N VAL A 63 11.34 7.62 8.71
CA VAL A 63 10.24 8.47 8.22
C VAL A 63 10.29 8.59 6.70
N LYS A 64 11.49 8.77 6.13
CA LYS A 64 11.72 8.81 4.69
C LYS A 64 11.37 7.47 4.02
N ALA A 65 11.79 6.34 4.60
CA ALA A 65 11.43 5.02 4.10
C ALA A 65 9.91 4.77 4.12
N LEU A 66 9.21 5.20 5.19
CA LEU A 66 7.75 5.12 5.27
C LEU A 66 7.06 6.00 4.22
N LYS A 67 7.58 7.21 3.95
CA LYS A 67 7.09 8.08 2.86
C LYS A 67 7.30 7.43 1.48
N SER A 68 8.49 6.91 1.18
CA SER A 68 8.74 6.21 -0.09
C SER A 68 7.90 4.94 -0.23
N PHE A 69 7.67 4.21 0.87
CA PHE A 69 6.78 3.05 0.85
C PHE A 69 5.32 3.45 0.58
N LYS A 70 4.86 4.57 1.13
CA LYS A 70 3.54 5.14 0.82
C LYS A 70 3.41 5.49 -0.66
N GLU A 71 4.38 6.19 -1.25
CA GLU A 71 4.37 6.54 -2.69
C GLU A 71 4.31 5.30 -3.59
N ALA A 72 5.06 4.25 -3.22
CA ALA A 72 5.02 2.96 -3.93
C ALA A 72 3.65 2.29 -3.81
N LEU A 73 2.99 2.38 -2.65
CA LEU A 73 1.63 1.88 -2.46
C LEU A 73 0.58 2.68 -3.24
N GLU A 74 0.72 4.00 -3.31
CA GLU A 74 -0.16 4.85 -4.15
C GLU A 74 -0.03 4.45 -5.62
N SER A 75 1.20 4.30 -6.12
CA SER A 75 1.47 3.82 -7.48
C SER A 75 0.87 2.42 -7.73
N ALA A 76 1.01 1.51 -6.76
CA ALA A 76 0.40 0.18 -6.83
C ALA A 76 -1.13 0.27 -6.86
N LYS A 77 -1.74 1.11 -6.01
CA LYS A 77 -3.20 1.34 -5.96
C LYS A 77 -3.73 1.89 -7.28
N GLU A 78 -3.06 2.87 -7.88
CA GLU A 78 -3.45 3.43 -9.18
C GLU A 78 -3.38 2.39 -10.30
N LEU A 79 -2.29 1.62 -10.37
CA LEU A 79 -2.17 0.53 -11.34
C LEU A 79 -3.28 -0.52 -11.17
N LEU A 80 -3.62 -0.82 -9.93
CA LEU A 80 -4.68 -1.77 -9.60
C LEU A 80 -6.07 -1.23 -9.97
N ARG A 81 -6.36 0.05 -9.70
CA ARG A 81 -7.59 0.71 -10.15
C ARG A 81 -7.69 0.75 -11.67
N PHE A 82 -6.59 1.06 -12.36
CA PHE A 82 -6.52 0.99 -13.81
C PHE A 82 -6.79 -0.44 -14.33
N GLY A 83 -6.29 -1.46 -13.64
CA GLY A 83 -6.53 -2.87 -13.94
C GLY A 83 -7.98 -3.34 -13.67
N SER A 84 -8.68 -2.73 -12.70
CA SER A 84 -10.09 -3.03 -12.38
C SER A 84 -11.07 -2.23 -13.24
N GLU A 85 -10.76 -0.98 -13.59
CA GLU A 85 -11.59 -0.07 -14.39
C GLU A 85 -11.35 -0.25 -15.91
N GLY A 86 -10.25 -0.89 -16.32
CA GLY A 86 -9.84 -1.00 -17.71
C GLY A 86 -10.78 -1.84 -18.59
N SER A 87 -11.32 -1.22 -19.65
CA SER A 87 -11.96 -1.89 -20.79
C SER A 87 -11.00 -2.85 -21.53
N LYS A 88 -11.56 -3.82 -22.27
CA LYS A 88 -10.93 -5.05 -22.82
C LYS A 88 -9.64 -4.92 -23.69
N ILE A 89 -9.00 -3.76 -23.84
CA ILE A 89 -8.02 -3.51 -24.94
C ILE A 89 -6.59 -3.16 -24.50
N TYR A 90 -6.32 -2.66 -23.28
CA TYR A 90 -5.01 -2.01 -22.98
C TYR A 90 -3.94 -2.81 -22.24
N LEU A 91 -4.24 -3.98 -21.66
CA LEU A 91 -3.27 -4.73 -20.83
C LEU A 91 -2.19 -5.49 -21.62
N VAL A 92 -2.18 -5.42 -22.96
CA VAL A 92 -1.23 -6.12 -23.82
C VAL A 92 0.00 -5.27 -24.20
N ARG A 93 0.03 -3.96 -23.87
CA ARG A 93 1.04 -3.04 -24.45
C ARG A 93 1.94 -2.29 -23.46
N ALA A 94 1.87 -2.56 -22.15
CA ALA A 94 2.57 -1.77 -21.13
C ALA A 94 3.85 -2.41 -20.55
N PHE A 95 4.30 -3.56 -21.05
CA PHE A 95 5.59 -4.14 -20.69
C PHE A 95 6.36 -4.50 -21.98
N PRO A 96 7.29 -3.67 -22.45
CA PRO A 96 8.39 -4.11 -23.30
C PRO A 96 9.40 -4.95 -22.51
#